data_AF-A0A8H1QMQ1-F1
#
_entry.id   AF-A0A8H1QMQ1-F1
#
_cell.length_a   1.000
_cell.length_b   1.000
_cell.length_c   1.000
_cell.angle_alpha   90.00
_cell.angle_beta   90.00
_cell.angle_gamma   90.00
#
_symmetry.space_group_name_H-M   'P 1'
#
loop_
_entity.id
_entity.type
_entity.pdbx_description
1 polymer ?
#
loop_
_entity_poly.entity_id
_entity_poly.type
_entity_poly.pdbx_seq_one_letter_code
_entity_poly.pdbx_strand_id
1 'polypeptide(L)'
;MPVTPVTATRRRNGARLLVAALAAATLTAGAGTAAEAGTTADSRAALAKKILNTRGITLATVHPGGRHAASTARQNIVDTANGKGALTSPWSDKPNRRVLLDTRMLNGMLKLRTQHNYRISVSEIVGGDHSTNSRHYAGLAVDINYINGRHVGSGAPHRALMAACKRLGANEVLGPGDRGHSRHVHCAWPRR
;
A
#
# COMPACT_ATOMS: atom_id res chain seq x y z
N MET A 1 -59.42 8.44 43.63
CA MET A 1 -59.15 7.03 43.35
C MET A 1 -58.03 6.56 44.26
N PRO A 2 -58.18 5.38 44.89
CA PRO A 2 -57.30 4.86 45.93
C PRO A 2 -56.07 4.17 45.31
N VAL A 3 -54.96 4.06 46.04
CA VAL A 3 -54.44 2.78 46.58
C VAL A 3 -53.17 3.02 47.42
N THR A 4 -53.32 2.72 48.70
CA THR A 4 -52.35 2.19 49.67
C THR A 4 -51.67 0.90 49.16
N PRO A 5 -50.72 0.20 49.87
CA PRO A 5 -49.93 0.54 51.07
C PRO A 5 -48.51 -0.13 51.15
N VAL A 6 -47.92 -0.04 52.36
CA VAL A 6 -47.22 -1.09 53.16
C VAL A 6 -45.71 -1.32 52.98
N THR A 7 -45.03 -0.94 54.07
CA THR A 7 -43.76 -1.39 54.64
C THR A 7 -43.78 -2.87 55.05
N ALA A 8 -42.73 -3.66 54.77
CA ALA A 8 -42.22 -4.70 55.69
C ALA A 8 -40.92 -5.37 55.20
N THR A 9 -39.85 -5.14 55.96
CA THR A 9 -39.02 -6.11 56.67
C THR A 9 -39.04 -7.60 56.23
N ARG A 10 -37.83 -8.20 56.06
CA ARG A 10 -37.23 -9.20 56.99
C ARG A 10 -36.40 -10.29 56.28
N ARG A 11 -35.11 -10.27 56.61
CA ARG A 11 -34.16 -11.37 56.95
C ARG A 11 -34.37 -12.81 56.42
N ARG A 12 -33.23 -13.32 55.95
CA ARG A 12 -32.51 -14.57 56.32
C ARG A 12 -33.03 -15.93 55.81
N ASN A 13 -32.15 -16.67 55.14
CA ASN A 13 -31.54 -17.95 55.56
C ASN A 13 -31.28 -18.87 54.35
N GLY A 14 -30.17 -19.61 54.37
CA GLY A 14 -29.97 -20.74 53.46
C GLY A 14 -28.51 -21.11 53.22
N ALA A 15 -27.84 -21.68 54.24
CA ALA A 15 -26.52 -22.27 54.12
C ALA A 15 -26.55 -23.58 53.31
N ARG A 16 -25.44 -23.91 52.62
CA ARG A 16 -24.76 -25.22 52.75
C ARG A 16 -23.37 -25.24 52.12
N LEU A 17 -22.48 -25.91 52.84
CA LEU A 17 -21.05 -26.09 52.66
C LEU A 17 -20.66 -26.84 51.37
N LEU A 18 -19.45 -26.56 50.88
CA LEU A 18 -18.43 -27.60 50.67
C LEU A 18 -17.03 -26.99 50.86
N VAL A 19 -16.27 -27.60 51.75
CA VAL A 19 -14.88 -27.29 52.08
C VAL A 19 -13.95 -28.15 51.23
N ALA A 20 -12.81 -27.56 50.87
CA ALA A 20 -11.48 -28.14 50.68
C ALA A 20 -10.90 -27.92 49.28
N ALA A 21 -10.03 -26.92 49.17
CA ALA A 21 -8.95 -26.95 48.20
C ALA A 21 -7.63 -26.72 48.95
N LEU A 22 -6.76 -27.72 48.80
CA LEU A 22 -5.44 -27.86 49.37
C LEU A 22 -4.48 -26.76 48.91
N ALA A 23 -3.61 -26.38 49.85
CA ALA A 23 -2.19 -26.05 49.70
C ALA A 23 -1.76 -25.06 48.60
N ALA A 24 -1.24 -23.93 49.07
CA ALA A 24 -0.45 -22.97 48.31
C ALA A 24 0.82 -23.62 47.72
N ALA A 25 1.03 -23.38 46.42
CA ALA A 25 2.36 -23.40 45.81
C ALA A 25 2.57 -22.02 45.18
N THR A 26 3.48 -21.25 45.77
CA THR A 26 3.98 -19.99 45.24
C THR A 26 4.73 -20.25 43.94
N LEU A 27 4.21 -19.73 42.82
CA LEU A 27 5.00 -19.52 41.60
C LEU A 27 5.12 -18.02 41.34
N THR A 28 6.38 -17.61 41.27
CA THR A 28 6.90 -16.27 41.05
C THR A 28 6.29 -15.57 39.84
N ALA A 29 6.05 -14.26 39.98
CA ALA A 29 5.65 -13.38 38.92
C ALA A 29 6.57 -13.51 37.68
N GLY A 30 5.98 -13.87 36.56
CA GLY A 30 6.50 -13.55 35.23
C GLY A 30 5.45 -12.67 34.57
N ALA A 31 5.64 -11.35 34.64
CA ALA A 31 4.91 -10.43 33.78
C ALA A 31 5.32 -10.76 32.33
N GLY A 32 4.53 -11.61 31.68
CA GLY A 32 4.63 -11.86 30.26
C GLY A 32 4.32 -10.55 29.56
N THR A 33 5.37 -9.87 29.11
CA THR A 33 5.31 -8.73 28.21
C THR A 33 4.33 -9.06 27.10
N ALA A 34 3.24 -8.30 27.00
CA ALA A 34 2.41 -8.27 25.81
C ALA A 34 3.37 -7.99 24.64
N ALA A 35 3.58 -9.00 23.80
CA ALA A 35 4.28 -8.79 22.55
C ALA A 35 3.48 -7.71 21.81
N GLU A 36 4.09 -6.55 21.61
CA GLU A 36 3.56 -5.57 20.67
C GLU A 36 3.31 -6.33 19.37
N ALA A 37 2.05 -6.32 18.92
CA ALA A 37 1.66 -6.85 17.64
C ALA A 37 2.39 -6.02 16.57
N GLY A 38 3.61 -6.43 16.24
CA GLY A 38 4.36 -5.88 15.13
C GLY A 38 3.50 -6.03 13.90
N THR A 39 3.02 -4.92 13.33
CA THR A 39 2.27 -4.94 12.09
C THR A 39 3.10 -5.68 11.04
N THR A 40 2.71 -6.90 10.70
CA THR A 40 3.35 -7.65 9.61
C THR A 40 3.22 -6.80 8.36
N ALA A 41 4.35 -6.45 7.74
CA ALA A 41 4.33 -5.68 6.50
C ALA A 41 3.43 -6.39 5.47
N ASP A 42 2.53 -5.66 4.84
CA ASP A 42 1.60 -6.22 3.87
C ASP A 42 2.36 -6.99 2.77
N SER A 43 1.81 -8.13 2.36
CA SER A 43 2.33 -8.86 1.21
C SER A 43 2.19 -8.02 -0.06
N ARG A 44 3.03 -8.30 -1.07
CA ARG A 44 2.97 -7.64 -2.38
C ARG A 44 1.59 -7.72 -3.02
N ALA A 45 0.96 -8.91 -2.96
CA ALA A 45 -0.38 -9.12 -3.48
C ALA A 45 -1.43 -8.32 -2.69
N ALA A 46 -1.30 -8.25 -1.35
CA ALA A 46 -2.18 -7.43 -0.53
C ALA A 46 -2.06 -5.94 -0.84
N LEU A 47 -0.84 -5.42 -1.00
CA LEU A 47 -0.61 -4.03 -1.41
C LEU A 47 -1.21 -3.72 -2.79
N ALA A 48 -1.01 -4.61 -3.77
CA ALA A 48 -1.59 -4.45 -5.09
C ALA A 48 -3.13 -4.45 -5.06
N LYS A 49 -3.76 -5.33 -4.26
CA LYS A 49 -5.22 -5.32 -4.04
C LYS A 49 -5.68 -4.00 -3.42
N LYS A 50 -4.95 -3.48 -2.42
CA LYS A 50 -5.25 -2.17 -1.82
C LYS A 50 -5.18 -1.06 -2.87
N ILE A 51 -4.16 -1.05 -3.73
CA ILE A 51 -4.02 -0.08 -4.82
C ILE A 51 -5.23 -0.14 -5.77
N LEU A 52 -5.64 -1.34 -6.22
CA LEU A 52 -6.81 -1.50 -7.10
C LEU A 52 -8.11 -0.96 -6.49
N ASN A 53 -8.26 -1.10 -5.18
CA ASN A 53 -9.46 -0.70 -4.45
C ASN A 53 -9.42 0.76 -3.95
N THR A 54 -8.29 1.45 -4.11
CA THR A 54 -8.11 2.80 -3.58
C THR A 54 -8.59 3.85 -4.57
N ARG A 55 -9.71 4.52 -4.23
CA ARG A 55 -10.18 5.69 -4.97
C ARG A 55 -9.12 6.79 -4.99
N GLY A 56 -8.86 7.35 -6.18
CA GLY A 56 -7.86 8.39 -6.38
C GLY A 56 -6.49 7.87 -6.83
N ILE A 57 -6.31 6.55 -6.97
CA ILE A 57 -5.20 5.97 -7.74
C ILE A 57 -5.79 5.40 -9.03
N THR A 58 -5.46 6.03 -10.16
CA THR A 58 -5.84 5.56 -11.49
C THR A 58 -4.63 4.89 -12.14
N LEU A 59 -4.87 3.77 -12.82
CA LEU A 59 -3.84 3.01 -13.52
C LEU A 59 -4.16 2.99 -15.01
N ALA A 60 -3.21 3.40 -15.84
CA ALA A 60 -3.40 3.42 -17.28
C ALA A 60 -3.65 2.00 -17.84
N THR A 61 -4.55 1.92 -18.82
CA THR A 61 -4.88 0.71 -19.60
C THR A 61 -4.28 0.75 -21.00
N VAL A 62 -3.38 1.70 -21.24
CA VAL A 62 -2.61 1.92 -22.46
C VAL A 62 -1.22 2.45 -22.09
N HIS A 63 -0.26 2.31 -23.00
CA HIS A 63 1.10 2.84 -22.83
C HIS A 63 1.30 4.09 -23.69
N PRO A 64 2.30 4.94 -23.36
CA PRO A 64 2.87 5.86 -24.34
C PRO A 64 3.48 5.05 -25.51
N GLY A 65 2.93 5.20 -26.73
CA GLY A 65 3.48 4.59 -27.95
C GLY A 65 2.90 3.23 -28.37
N GLY A 66 1.97 2.64 -27.62
CA GLY A 66 1.36 1.37 -28.03
C GLY A 66 0.31 0.82 -27.06
N ARG A 67 -0.30 -0.31 -27.46
CA ARG A 67 -1.28 -1.02 -26.64
C ARG A 67 -0.93 -2.50 -26.60
N HIS A 68 -0.34 -2.93 -25.50
CA HIS A 68 -0.19 -4.34 -25.16
C HIS A 68 -0.92 -4.59 -23.85
N ALA A 69 -2.11 -5.19 -23.96
CA ALA A 69 -3.05 -5.33 -22.84
C ALA A 69 -2.41 -6.00 -21.62
N ALA A 70 -1.47 -6.93 -21.86
CA ALA A 70 -0.82 -7.70 -20.81
C ALA A 70 0.25 -6.93 -20.01
N SER A 71 0.75 -5.78 -20.49
CA SER A 71 1.84 -5.04 -19.83
C SER A 71 1.43 -3.69 -19.24
N THR A 72 0.17 -3.26 -19.39
CA THR A 72 -0.31 -1.95 -18.90
C THR A 72 -0.08 -1.76 -17.40
N ALA A 73 0.01 -0.50 -16.92
CA ALA A 73 0.10 -0.22 -15.49
C ALA A 73 -1.05 -0.89 -14.70
N ARG A 74 -2.27 -0.87 -15.26
CA ARG A 74 -3.43 -1.59 -14.68
C ARG A 74 -3.16 -3.08 -14.61
N GLN A 75 -2.74 -3.70 -15.72
CA GLN A 75 -2.50 -5.15 -15.75
C GLN A 75 -1.33 -5.58 -14.87
N ASN A 76 -0.27 -4.78 -14.78
CA ASN A 76 0.87 -5.02 -13.87
C ASN A 76 0.42 -5.13 -12.41
N ILE A 77 -0.47 -4.24 -11.95
CA ILE A 77 -1.03 -4.32 -10.59
C ILE A 77 -2.00 -5.50 -10.46
N VAL A 78 -2.83 -5.81 -11.47
CA VAL A 78 -3.72 -6.98 -11.46
C VAL A 78 -2.94 -8.28 -11.35
N ASP A 79 -1.88 -8.45 -12.15
CA ASP A 79 -1.00 -9.62 -12.09
C ASP A 79 -0.37 -9.76 -10.71
N THR A 80 0.13 -8.65 -10.18
CA THR A 80 0.73 -8.61 -8.83
C THR A 80 -0.28 -8.97 -7.73
N ALA A 81 -1.52 -8.47 -7.83
CA ALA A 81 -2.61 -8.78 -6.91
C ALA A 81 -3.00 -10.26 -6.94
N ASN A 82 -2.82 -10.92 -8.08
CA ASN A 82 -3.02 -12.36 -8.29
C ASN A 82 -1.77 -13.20 -7.96
N GLY A 83 -0.73 -12.60 -7.34
CA GLY A 83 0.50 -13.29 -6.95
C GLY A 83 1.48 -13.56 -8.10
N LYS A 84 1.22 -13.03 -9.30
CA LYS A 84 2.09 -13.16 -10.46
C LYS A 84 3.07 -11.99 -10.54
N GLY A 85 4.15 -12.13 -11.31
CA GLY A 85 4.99 -11.00 -11.69
C GLY A 85 4.29 -10.10 -12.71
N ALA A 86 4.55 -8.79 -12.66
CA ALA A 86 4.14 -7.84 -13.68
C ALA A 86 4.90 -8.10 -14.99
N LEU A 87 4.25 -7.92 -16.15
CA LEU A 87 4.83 -8.22 -17.47
C LEU A 87 5.40 -6.97 -18.13
N THR A 88 6.64 -7.04 -18.60
CA THR A 88 7.24 -6.05 -19.50
C THR A 88 6.68 -6.21 -20.93
N SER A 89 6.59 -5.13 -21.72
CA SER A 89 6.08 -5.21 -23.08
C SER A 89 7.05 -5.93 -24.05
N PRO A 90 6.56 -6.44 -25.20
CA PRO A 90 7.41 -7.06 -26.23
C PRO A 90 8.44 -6.13 -26.89
N TRP A 91 8.24 -4.82 -26.80
CA TRP A 91 9.11 -3.80 -27.41
C TRP A 91 10.02 -3.09 -26.39
N SER A 92 10.03 -3.57 -25.14
CA SER A 92 10.98 -3.08 -24.13
C SER A 92 12.38 -3.63 -24.37
N ASP A 93 13.40 -2.95 -23.85
CA ASP A 93 14.78 -3.47 -23.75
C ASP A 93 14.89 -4.81 -22.95
N LYS A 94 13.84 -5.18 -22.20
CA LYS A 94 13.74 -6.48 -21.49
C LYS A 94 12.41 -7.16 -21.79
N PRO A 95 12.20 -7.67 -23.01
CA PRO A 95 10.88 -8.05 -23.48
C PRO A 95 10.31 -9.29 -22.80
N ASN A 96 9.00 -9.30 -22.56
CA ASN A 96 8.23 -10.45 -22.08
C ASN A 96 8.72 -11.06 -20.76
N ARG A 97 9.27 -10.24 -19.86
CA ARG A 97 9.78 -10.66 -18.55
C ARG A 97 8.73 -10.45 -17.47
N ARG A 98 8.61 -11.41 -16.57
CA ARG A 98 7.85 -11.29 -15.33
C ARG A 98 8.75 -10.68 -14.26
N VAL A 99 8.33 -9.56 -13.69
CA VAL A 99 9.08 -8.81 -12.69
C VAL A 99 8.26 -8.70 -11.41
N LEU A 100 8.87 -9.02 -10.28
CA LEU A 100 8.22 -8.81 -8.98
C LEU A 100 8.31 -7.34 -8.61
N LEU A 101 7.15 -6.72 -8.36
CA LEU A 101 7.10 -5.34 -7.87
C LEU A 101 7.56 -5.27 -6.41
N ASP A 102 8.38 -4.27 -6.10
CA ASP A 102 8.90 -4.05 -4.74
C ASP A 102 7.80 -3.54 -3.81
N THR A 103 7.72 -4.10 -2.60
CA THR A 103 6.69 -3.76 -1.62
C THR A 103 6.83 -2.33 -1.10
N ARG A 104 8.04 -1.76 -1.07
CA ARG A 104 8.26 -0.35 -0.71
C ARG A 104 7.70 0.59 -1.76
N MET A 105 7.88 0.27 -3.04
CA MET A 105 7.30 1.02 -4.16
C MET A 105 5.77 0.98 -4.09
N LEU A 106 5.17 -0.21 -3.96
CA LEU A 106 3.72 -0.38 -3.86
C LEU A 106 3.15 0.36 -2.63
N ASN A 107 3.80 0.25 -1.48
CA ASN A 107 3.41 0.97 -0.27
C ASN A 107 3.56 2.50 -0.46
N GLY A 108 4.60 2.96 -1.14
CA GLY A 108 4.80 4.35 -1.52
C GLY A 108 3.65 4.88 -2.38
N MET A 109 3.25 4.14 -3.42
CA MET A 109 2.09 4.48 -4.25
C MET A 109 0.81 4.63 -3.42
N LEU A 110 0.56 3.70 -2.49
CA LEU A 110 -0.60 3.77 -1.61
C LEU A 110 -0.55 5.00 -0.70
N LYS A 111 0.61 5.28 -0.08
CA LYS A 111 0.80 6.39 0.85
C LYS A 111 0.74 7.77 0.18
N LEU A 112 1.11 7.89 -1.10
CA LEU A 112 0.84 9.11 -1.87
C LEU A 112 -0.64 9.50 -1.78
N ARG A 113 -1.55 8.51 -1.82
CA ARG A 113 -2.98 8.74 -1.65
C ARG A 113 -3.40 8.82 -0.18
N THR A 114 -3.03 7.84 0.64
CA THR A 114 -3.62 7.68 1.98
C THR A 114 -2.99 8.58 3.05
N GLN A 115 -1.76 9.06 2.84
CA GLN A 115 -1.05 9.93 3.80
C GLN A 115 -0.80 11.32 3.24
N HIS A 116 -0.56 11.44 1.93
CA HIS A 116 -0.31 12.74 1.28
C HIS A 116 -1.50 13.30 0.49
N ASN A 117 -2.63 12.58 0.48
CA ASN A 117 -3.89 12.98 -0.17
C ASN A 117 -3.79 13.31 -1.68
N TYR A 118 -2.74 12.85 -2.38
CA TYR A 118 -2.66 13.01 -3.82
C TYR A 118 -3.67 12.10 -4.52
N ARG A 119 -4.33 12.64 -5.56
CA ARG A 119 -4.98 11.81 -6.58
C ARG A 119 -4.00 11.65 -7.74
N ILE A 120 -3.58 10.44 -8.03
CA ILE A 120 -2.54 10.15 -9.03
C ILE A 120 -3.09 9.33 -10.19
N SER A 121 -2.56 9.57 -11.37
CA SER A 121 -2.65 8.64 -12.50
C SER A 121 -1.26 8.08 -12.78
N VAL A 122 -1.15 6.76 -12.77
CA VAL A 122 0.09 6.03 -13.08
C VAL A 122 0.04 5.63 -14.53
N SER A 123 0.97 6.16 -15.32
CA SER A 123 1.12 5.78 -16.73
C SER A 123 1.89 4.48 -16.91
N GLU A 124 2.91 4.24 -16.08
CA GLU A 124 3.85 3.14 -16.33
C GLU A 124 4.42 2.52 -15.04
N ILE A 125 4.70 1.21 -15.08
CA ILE A 125 5.38 0.47 -13.99
C ILE A 125 6.51 -0.40 -14.54
N VAL A 126 6.23 -1.46 -15.31
CA VAL A 126 7.30 -2.24 -15.97
C VAL A 126 7.07 -2.43 -17.47
N GLY A 127 5.90 -2.04 -17.97
CA GLY A 127 5.49 -2.32 -19.35
C GLY A 127 6.09 -1.39 -20.40
N GLY A 128 6.60 -0.23 -20.01
CA GLY A 128 7.12 0.78 -20.92
C GLY A 128 8.45 0.40 -21.56
N ASP A 129 8.81 1.17 -22.59
CA ASP A 129 10.17 1.16 -23.12
C ASP A 129 11.05 2.15 -22.35
N HIS A 130 12.16 1.65 -21.84
CA HIS A 130 13.11 2.33 -20.98
C HIS A 130 14.50 1.79 -21.27
N SER A 131 15.53 2.51 -20.84
CA SER A 131 16.90 2.00 -20.94
C SER A 131 17.05 0.65 -20.22
N THR A 132 17.92 -0.22 -20.75
CA THR A 132 18.17 -1.58 -20.25
C THR A 132 18.41 -1.64 -18.72
N ASN A 133 19.07 -0.63 -18.15
CA ASN A 133 19.38 -0.56 -16.71
C ASN A 133 18.35 0.22 -15.89
N SER A 134 17.19 0.53 -16.46
CA SER A 134 16.09 1.21 -15.79
C SER A 134 15.59 0.44 -14.57
N ARG A 135 15.18 1.18 -13.53
CA ARG A 135 14.55 0.63 -12.34
C ARG A 135 13.13 0.11 -12.59
N HIS A 136 12.47 0.51 -13.69
CA HIS A 136 11.21 -0.08 -14.13
C HIS A 136 11.36 -1.59 -14.33
N TYR A 137 12.40 -2.04 -15.04
CA TYR A 137 12.64 -3.47 -15.25
C TYR A 137 13.14 -4.25 -14.04
N ALA A 138 13.36 -3.56 -12.91
CA ALA A 138 13.64 -4.19 -11.62
C ALA A 138 12.40 -4.18 -10.69
N GLY A 139 11.25 -3.65 -11.14
CA GLY A 139 10.03 -3.55 -10.33
C GLY A 139 10.13 -2.49 -9.23
N LEU A 140 10.99 -1.49 -9.43
CA LEU A 140 11.35 -0.48 -8.42
C LEU A 140 10.85 0.93 -8.75
N ALA A 141 10.23 1.14 -9.92
CA ALA A 141 9.87 2.46 -10.42
C ALA A 141 8.41 2.57 -10.87
N VAL A 142 7.88 3.78 -10.80
CA VAL A 142 6.55 4.15 -11.26
C VAL A 142 6.58 5.54 -11.90
N ASP A 143 5.88 5.69 -13.03
CA ASP A 143 5.68 6.98 -13.70
C ASP A 143 4.26 7.50 -13.46
N ILE A 144 4.15 8.74 -13.02
CA ILE A 144 2.89 9.41 -12.66
C ILE A 144 2.66 10.59 -13.62
N ASN A 145 1.60 10.54 -14.42
CA ASN A 145 1.33 11.54 -15.47
C ASN A 145 0.22 12.54 -15.13
N TYR A 146 -0.62 12.27 -14.12
CA TYR A 146 -1.55 13.26 -13.55
C TYR A 146 -1.43 13.32 -12.03
N ILE A 147 -1.55 14.54 -11.51
CA ILE A 147 -1.53 14.85 -10.08
C ILE A 147 -2.72 15.77 -9.80
N ASN A 148 -3.61 15.35 -8.91
CA ASN A 148 -4.82 16.07 -8.51
C ASN A 148 -5.67 16.51 -9.71
N GLY A 149 -5.77 15.65 -10.73
CA GLY A 149 -6.54 15.90 -11.95
C GLY A 149 -5.84 16.76 -13.01
N ARG A 150 -4.62 17.27 -12.74
CA ARG A 150 -3.84 18.05 -13.70
C ARG A 150 -2.71 17.21 -14.29
N HIS A 151 -2.54 17.26 -15.60
CA HIS A 151 -1.44 16.56 -16.28
C HIS A 151 -0.10 17.21 -15.91
N VAL A 152 0.95 16.39 -15.67
CA VAL A 152 2.26 16.87 -15.21
C VAL A 152 2.89 17.87 -16.18
N GLY A 153 2.86 17.57 -17.48
CA GLY A 153 3.34 18.49 -18.53
C GLY A 153 2.49 19.75 -18.71
N SER A 154 1.40 19.89 -17.96
CA SER A 154 0.49 21.05 -18.03
C SER A 154 0.48 21.83 -16.72
N GLY A 155 1.54 21.72 -15.89
CA GLY A 155 1.73 22.49 -14.66
C GLY A 155 1.15 21.87 -13.39
N ALA A 156 1.00 20.55 -13.34
CA ALA A 156 0.66 19.87 -12.08
C ALA A 156 1.74 20.13 -11.00
N PRO A 157 1.41 20.01 -9.69
CA PRO A 157 2.33 20.28 -8.59
C PRO A 157 3.40 19.16 -8.41
N HIS A 158 4.17 18.90 -9.47
CA HIS A 158 5.12 17.81 -9.58
C HIS A 158 6.23 17.90 -8.53
N ARG A 159 6.76 19.09 -8.24
CA ARG A 159 7.83 19.27 -7.23
C ARG A 159 7.40 18.78 -5.84
N ALA A 160 6.16 19.06 -5.45
CA ALA A 160 5.63 18.62 -4.15
C ALA A 160 5.45 17.09 -4.11
N LEU A 161 4.97 16.49 -5.20
CA LEU A 161 4.85 15.04 -5.32
C LEU A 161 6.22 14.35 -5.35
N MET A 162 7.19 14.91 -6.06
CA MET A 162 8.58 14.43 -6.07
C MET A 162 9.16 14.42 -4.64
N ALA A 163 8.95 15.49 -3.87
CA ALA A 163 9.36 15.53 -2.47
C ALA A 163 8.64 14.47 -1.62
N ALA A 164 7.37 14.18 -1.90
CA ALA A 164 6.64 13.09 -1.23
C ALA A 164 7.23 11.72 -1.57
N CYS A 165 7.56 11.45 -2.84
CA CYS A 165 8.25 10.22 -3.23
C CYS A 165 9.57 10.05 -2.47
N LYS A 166 10.38 11.11 -2.33
CA LYS A 166 11.63 11.08 -1.56
C LYS A 166 11.39 10.73 -0.09
N ARG A 167 10.39 11.36 0.56
CA ARG A 167 9.98 11.03 1.93
C ARG A 167 9.51 9.58 2.09
N LEU A 168 8.98 8.99 1.03
CA LEU A 168 8.54 7.59 0.99
C LEU A 168 9.66 6.61 0.60
N GLY A 169 10.91 7.09 0.49
CA GLY A 169 12.10 6.28 0.29
C GLY A 169 12.54 6.09 -1.17
N ALA A 170 11.93 6.80 -2.12
CA ALA A 170 12.46 6.86 -3.49
C ALA A 170 13.75 7.70 -3.52
N ASN A 171 14.78 7.22 -4.22
CA ASN A 171 16.07 7.92 -4.32
C ASN A 171 16.43 8.35 -5.75
N GLU A 172 15.72 7.84 -6.75
CA GLU A 172 15.73 8.37 -8.11
C GLU A 172 14.35 8.97 -8.37
N VAL A 173 14.30 10.30 -8.38
CA VAL A 173 13.05 11.04 -8.52
C VAL A 173 13.27 12.14 -9.56
N LEU A 174 12.64 11.97 -10.72
CA LEU A 174 12.81 12.82 -11.90
C LEU A 174 11.45 13.38 -12.32
N GLY A 175 11.43 14.56 -12.94
CA GLY A 175 10.21 15.20 -13.41
C GLY A 175 10.48 16.34 -14.39
N PRO A 176 9.52 17.26 -14.60
CA PRO A 176 9.72 18.41 -15.47
C PRO A 176 10.99 19.21 -15.11
N GLY A 177 11.90 19.32 -16.09
CA GLY A 177 13.25 19.85 -15.93
C GLY A 177 14.34 18.79 -16.14
N ASP A 178 14.03 17.52 -15.93
CA ASP A 178 14.92 16.39 -16.20
C ASP A 178 14.71 15.86 -17.63
N ARG A 179 15.81 15.45 -18.28
CA ARG A 179 15.78 14.93 -19.66
C ARG A 179 14.81 13.74 -19.75
N GLY A 180 13.85 13.81 -20.67
CA GLY A 180 12.86 12.74 -20.90
C GLY A 180 11.64 12.74 -19.97
N HIS A 181 11.58 13.65 -18.98
CA HIS A 181 10.57 13.62 -17.91
C HIS A 181 9.64 14.84 -17.90
N SER A 182 9.46 15.52 -19.04
CA SER A 182 8.63 16.73 -19.13
C SER A 182 7.13 16.50 -18.89
N ARG A 183 6.66 15.25 -18.98
CA ARG A 183 5.22 14.90 -18.97
C ARG A 183 4.81 13.95 -17.84
N HIS A 184 5.71 13.54 -16.97
CA HIS A 184 5.42 12.65 -15.85
C HIS A 184 6.43 12.87 -14.72
N VAL A 185 6.12 12.36 -13.54
CA VAL A 185 7.09 12.22 -12.45
C VAL A 185 7.47 10.75 -12.37
N HIS A 186 8.77 10.48 -12.43
CA HIS A 186 9.35 9.18 -12.19
C HIS A 186 9.75 9.08 -10.71
N CYS A 187 9.26 8.06 -10.01
CA CYS A 187 9.66 7.76 -8.63
C CYS A 187 10.18 6.34 -8.53
N ALA A 188 11.44 6.18 -8.13
CA ALA A 188 12.06 4.86 -8.02
C ALA A 188 12.85 4.63 -6.73
N TRP A 189 12.73 3.41 -6.21
CA TRP A 189 13.35 2.97 -4.96
C TRP A 189 14.75 2.38 -5.19
N PRO A 190 15.63 2.41 -4.17
CA PRO A 190 16.97 1.82 -4.27
C PRO A 190 16.93 0.33 -4.58
N ARG A 191 17.86 -0.12 -5.42
CA ARG A 191 18.24 -1.54 -5.52
C ARG A 191 18.78 -2.00 -4.16
N ARG A 192 18.57 -3.26 -3.83
CA ARG A 192 19.18 -3.92 -2.68
C ARG A 192 20.27 -4.85 -3.17
#